data_AF-A0A351UH70-F1
#
_entry.id   AF-A0A351UH70-F1
#
_cell.length_a   1.000
_cell.length_b   1.000
_cell.length_c   1.000
_cell.angle_alpha   90.00
_cell.angle_beta   90.00
_cell.angle_gamma   90.00
#
_symmetry.space_group_name_H-M   'P 1'
#
loop_
_entity.id
_entity.type
_entity.pdbx_description
1 polymer ?
#
loop_
_entity_poly.entity_id
_entity_poly.type
_entity_poly.pdbx_seq_one_letter_code
_entity_poly.pdbx_strand_id
1 'polypeptide(L)'
;MLFDPCSNITRKLSAYLDGELVPKELSAIKEHLDSCTGCAGELRRLSAVNSGIQQLPEVTPSPFFAARVSAAARALNVYHGPFLRFLRVPVPAMAVMVSFILINIFTFAFNINAMENGSRRELARKVVAQLAKPASLINPVAVARLCGECSKYMCLCMHEAGKKSICPCKDCEMEKMQKQGEAGKAGEMGNMEKNDVH
;
A
#
# COMPACT_ATOMS: atom_id res chain seq x y z
N MET A 1 -20.08 0.88 69.08
CA MET A 1 -20.77 0.63 67.80
C MET A 1 -20.86 -0.87 67.63
N LEU A 2 -22.04 -1.44 67.87
CA LEU A 2 -22.26 -2.87 67.67
C LEU A 2 -22.36 -3.10 66.15
N PHE A 3 -21.35 -3.74 65.58
CA PHE A 3 -21.47 -4.32 64.24
C PHE A 3 -22.55 -5.40 64.35
N ASP A 4 -23.69 -5.22 63.68
CA ASP A 4 -24.68 -6.29 63.53
C ASP A 4 -24.28 -7.17 62.34
N PRO A 5 -23.61 -8.32 62.57
CA PRO A 5 -23.19 -9.21 61.49
C PRO A 5 -24.38 -9.66 60.64
N CYS A 6 -25.55 -9.84 61.27
CA CYS A 6 -26.79 -10.22 60.58
C CYS A 6 -27.16 -9.25 59.46
N SER A 7 -27.02 -7.94 59.66
CA SER A 7 -27.38 -6.93 58.64
C SER A 7 -26.54 -7.05 57.36
N ASN A 8 -25.25 -7.36 57.50
CA ASN A 8 -24.36 -7.60 56.36
C ASN A 8 -24.77 -8.88 55.61
N ILE A 9 -25.08 -9.94 56.36
CA ILE A 9 -25.46 -11.24 55.81
C ILE A 9 -26.80 -11.14 55.07
N THR A 10 -27.82 -10.53 55.68
CA THR A 10 -29.15 -10.35 55.07
C THR A 10 -29.07 -9.66 53.72
N ARG A 11 -28.23 -8.63 53.57
CA ARG A 11 -28.01 -7.93 52.29
C ARG A 11 -27.37 -8.80 51.20
N LYS A 12 -26.69 -9.89 51.59
CA LYS A 12 -25.99 -10.80 50.68
C LYS A 12 -26.74 -12.10 50.43
N LEU A 13 -27.90 -12.34 51.06
CA LEU A 13 -28.66 -13.58 50.89
C LEU A 13 -29.20 -13.77 49.45
N SER A 14 -29.61 -12.70 48.76
CA SER A 14 -30.03 -12.79 47.36
C SER A 14 -28.87 -13.21 46.46
N ALA A 15 -27.72 -12.51 46.54
CA ALA A 15 -26.51 -12.88 45.80
C ALA A 15 -26.00 -14.29 46.15
N TYR A 16 -26.21 -14.74 47.39
CA TYR A 16 -25.93 -16.13 47.80
C TYR A 16 -26.82 -17.14 47.08
N LEU A 17 -28.13 -16.84 46.92
CA LEU A 17 -29.07 -17.68 46.18
C LEU A 17 -28.77 -17.68 44.66
N ASP A 18 -28.37 -16.55 44.12
CA ASP A 18 -28.06 -16.39 42.69
C ASP A 18 -26.66 -16.92 42.31
N GLY A 19 -25.83 -17.28 43.31
CA GLY A 19 -24.48 -17.82 43.09
C GLY A 19 -23.45 -16.75 42.70
N GLU A 20 -23.72 -15.47 42.98
CA GLU A 20 -22.90 -14.33 42.56
C GLU A 20 -21.76 -13.97 43.55
N LEU A 21 -21.61 -14.72 44.63
CA LEU A 21 -20.63 -14.44 45.67
C LEU A 21 -19.26 -15.08 45.39
N VAL A 22 -18.19 -14.36 45.76
CA VAL A 22 -16.84 -14.91 45.71
C VAL A 22 -16.65 -15.99 46.79
N PRO A 23 -15.76 -16.98 46.58
CA PRO A 23 -15.61 -18.13 47.49
C PRO A 23 -15.39 -17.77 48.96
N LYS A 24 -14.62 -16.69 49.23
CA LYS A 24 -14.36 -16.20 50.59
C LYS A 24 -15.62 -15.72 51.31
N GLU A 25 -16.51 -15.04 50.60
CA GLU A 25 -17.77 -14.54 51.16
C GLU A 25 -18.78 -15.66 51.36
N LEU A 26 -18.80 -16.61 50.43
CA LEU A 26 -19.69 -17.76 50.49
C LEU A 26 -19.43 -18.61 51.75
N SER A 27 -18.16 -18.87 52.10
CA SER A 27 -17.80 -19.58 53.33
C SER A 27 -18.24 -18.83 54.59
N ALA A 28 -18.00 -17.51 54.66
CA ALA A 28 -18.38 -16.69 55.80
C ALA A 28 -19.91 -16.63 56.00
N ILE A 29 -20.67 -16.58 54.90
CA ILE A 29 -22.13 -16.62 54.97
C ILE A 29 -22.63 -17.98 55.41
N LYS A 30 -22.06 -19.09 54.91
CA LYS A 30 -22.43 -20.45 55.36
C LYS A 30 -22.23 -20.62 56.86
N GLU A 31 -21.07 -20.23 57.38
CA GLU A 31 -20.78 -20.29 58.82
C GLU A 31 -21.78 -19.46 59.65
N HIS A 32 -22.20 -18.31 59.14
CA HIS A 32 -23.22 -17.50 59.81
C HIS A 32 -24.62 -18.14 59.73
N LEU A 33 -24.98 -18.77 58.62
CA LEU A 33 -26.27 -19.46 58.47
C LEU A 33 -26.38 -20.68 59.37
N ASP A 34 -25.26 -21.35 59.65
CA ASP A 34 -25.20 -22.49 60.58
C ASP A 34 -25.39 -22.06 62.05
N SER A 35 -25.01 -20.82 62.38
CA SER A 35 -25.09 -20.29 63.75
C SER A 35 -26.29 -19.36 64.00
N CYS A 36 -26.89 -18.75 62.98
CA CYS A 36 -27.97 -17.79 63.11
C CYS A 36 -29.30 -18.28 62.50
N THR A 37 -30.23 -18.67 63.37
CA THR A 37 -31.58 -19.14 62.97
C THR A 37 -32.40 -18.05 62.27
N GLY A 38 -32.20 -16.78 62.60
CA GLY A 38 -32.88 -15.65 61.95
C GLY A 38 -32.49 -15.49 60.48
N CYS A 39 -31.19 -15.44 60.19
CA CYS A 39 -30.68 -15.37 58.82
C CYS A 39 -31.00 -16.65 58.02
N ALA A 40 -30.95 -17.82 58.65
CA ALA A 40 -31.37 -19.07 58.01
C ALA A 40 -32.87 -19.09 57.68
N GLY A 41 -33.71 -18.52 58.54
CA GLY A 41 -35.14 -18.35 58.29
C GLY A 41 -35.43 -17.41 57.12
N GLU A 42 -34.69 -16.30 57.02
CA GLU A 42 -34.80 -15.36 55.92
C GLU A 42 -34.37 -15.98 54.58
N LEU A 43 -33.28 -16.75 54.59
CA LEU A 43 -32.84 -17.49 53.40
C LEU A 43 -33.92 -18.47 52.91
N ARG A 44 -34.59 -19.18 53.82
CA ARG A 44 -35.70 -20.08 53.45
C ARG A 44 -36.88 -19.33 52.83
N ARG A 45 -37.22 -18.14 53.34
CA ARG A 45 -38.28 -17.30 52.77
C ARG A 45 -37.95 -16.87 51.34
N LEU A 46 -36.72 -16.39 51.12
CA LEU A 46 -36.25 -16.01 49.80
C LEU A 46 -36.20 -17.21 48.84
N SER A 47 -35.73 -18.36 49.31
CA SER A 47 -35.70 -19.61 48.54
C SER A 47 -37.10 -20.10 48.15
N ALA A 48 -38.09 -19.97 49.04
CA ALA A 48 -39.48 -20.32 48.75
C ALA A 48 -40.08 -19.43 47.65
N VAL A 49 -39.80 -18.12 47.69
CA VAL A 49 -40.21 -17.18 46.65
C VAL A 49 -39.55 -17.54 45.31
N ASN A 50 -38.23 -17.77 45.29
CA ASN A 50 -37.49 -18.15 44.09
C ASN A 50 -38.04 -19.45 43.47
N SER A 51 -38.32 -20.46 44.31
CA SER A 51 -38.92 -21.72 43.88
C SER A 51 -40.31 -21.53 43.28
N GLY A 52 -41.12 -20.62 43.84
CA GLY A 52 -42.42 -20.26 43.29
C GLY A 52 -42.31 -19.59 41.93
N ILE A 53 -41.31 -18.73 41.73
CA ILE A 53 -41.04 -18.08 40.43
C ILE A 53 -40.62 -19.11 39.38
N GLN A 54 -39.79 -20.09 39.75
CA GLN A 54 -39.33 -21.14 38.83
C GLN A 54 -40.44 -22.09 38.37
N GLN A 55 -41.57 -22.14 39.08
CA GLN A 55 -42.73 -22.95 38.71
C GLN A 55 -43.66 -22.25 37.71
N LEU A 56 -43.40 -20.99 37.36
CA LEU A 56 -44.20 -20.30 36.36
C LEU A 56 -44.06 -20.99 34.99
N PRO A 57 -45.15 -21.03 34.19
CA PRO A 57 -45.10 -21.60 32.86
C PRO A 57 -44.11 -20.84 31.98
N GLU A 58 -43.41 -21.57 31.11
CA GLU A 58 -42.49 -20.97 30.14
C GLU A 58 -43.26 -20.02 29.20
N VAL A 59 -42.80 -18.77 29.12
CA VAL A 59 -43.41 -17.74 28.29
C VAL A 59 -42.89 -17.92 26.87
N THR A 60 -43.76 -18.37 25.96
CA THR A 60 -43.43 -18.42 24.53
C THR A 60 -43.62 -17.04 23.89
N PRO A 61 -42.58 -16.46 23.27
CA PRO A 61 -42.71 -15.16 22.61
C PRO A 61 -43.59 -15.29 21.36
N SER A 62 -44.30 -14.21 21.01
CA SER A 62 -45.08 -14.17 19.76
C SER A 62 -44.18 -14.42 18.53
N PRO A 63 -44.67 -15.03 17.43
CA PRO A 63 -43.87 -15.34 16.24
C PRO A 63 -43.08 -14.15 15.66
N PHE A 64 -43.59 -12.93 15.81
CA PHE A 64 -42.96 -11.70 15.28
C PHE A 64 -42.09 -10.95 16.29
N PHE A 65 -41.90 -11.47 17.51
CA PHE A 65 -41.17 -10.79 18.57
C PHE A 65 -39.70 -10.54 18.18
N ALA A 66 -39.01 -11.56 17.65
CA ALA A 66 -37.62 -11.44 17.22
C ALA A 66 -37.44 -10.40 16.09
N ALA A 67 -38.38 -10.37 15.14
CA ALA A 67 -38.39 -9.38 14.06
C ALA A 67 -38.58 -7.96 14.61
N ARG A 68 -39.51 -7.77 15.55
CA ARG A 68 -39.76 -6.46 16.17
C ARG A 68 -38.57 -5.97 17.00
N VAL A 69 -37.98 -6.84 17.82
CA VAL A 69 -36.81 -6.51 18.65
C VAL A 69 -35.60 -6.17 17.79
N SER A 70 -35.34 -6.96 16.74
CA SER A 70 -34.22 -6.68 15.83
C SER A 70 -34.41 -5.40 15.02
N ALA A 71 -35.63 -5.10 14.57
CA ALA A 71 -35.95 -3.84 13.92
C ALA A 71 -35.74 -2.64 14.86
N ALA A 72 -36.23 -2.74 16.10
CA ALA A 72 -36.04 -1.70 17.11
C ALA A 72 -34.56 -1.51 17.48
N ALA A 73 -33.81 -2.60 17.66
CA ALA A 73 -32.38 -2.55 17.95
C ALA A 73 -31.58 -1.87 16.83
N ARG A 74 -31.92 -2.12 15.56
CA ARG A 74 -31.30 -1.44 14.41
C ARG A 74 -31.65 0.04 14.34
N ALA A 75 -32.89 0.40 14.67
CA ALA A 75 -33.33 1.79 14.71
C ALA A 75 -32.61 2.59 15.82
N LEU A 76 -32.28 1.96 16.94
CA LEU A 76 -31.47 2.57 17.99
C LEU A 76 -29.97 2.55 17.64
N ASN A 77 -29.51 1.48 16.99
CA ASN A 77 -28.13 1.32 16.56
C ASN A 77 -27.95 1.80 15.12
N VAL A 78 -28.26 3.08 14.86
CA VAL A 78 -27.82 3.75 13.63
C VAL A 78 -26.31 3.97 13.74
N TYR A 79 -25.56 2.89 13.55
CA TYR A 79 -24.10 2.93 13.51
C TYR A 79 -23.68 3.59 12.20
N HIS A 80 -23.61 4.92 12.21
CA HIS A 80 -22.87 5.67 11.21
C HIS A 80 -21.37 5.47 11.45
N GLY A 81 -20.86 4.30 11.07
CA GLY A 81 -19.43 4.03 11.14
C GLY A 81 -18.66 5.09 10.33
N PRO A 82 -17.48 5.54 10.81
CA PRO A 82 -16.69 6.55 10.13
C PRO A 82 -16.27 6.10 8.71
N PHE A 83 -16.24 4.79 8.46
CA PHE A 83 -15.86 4.19 7.18
C PHE A 83 -16.83 4.51 6.03
N LEU A 84 -18.16 4.50 6.25
CA LEU A 84 -19.13 4.87 5.19
C LEU A 84 -19.07 6.35 4.85
N ARG A 85 -18.77 7.21 5.83
CA ARG A 85 -18.55 8.65 5.62
C ARG A 85 -17.23 8.91 4.88
N PHE A 86 -16.18 8.14 5.20
CA PHE A 86 -14.87 8.20 4.56
C PHE A 86 -14.87 7.66 3.13
N LEU A 87 -15.80 6.78 2.75
CA LEU A 87 -15.92 6.31 1.37
C LEU A 87 -16.72 7.27 0.46
N ARG A 88 -17.61 8.09 1.03
CA ARG A 88 -18.51 8.97 0.24
C ARG A 88 -17.89 10.31 -0.17
N VAL A 89 -16.80 10.74 0.47
CA VAL A 89 -16.21 12.09 0.26
C VAL A 89 -14.96 12.11 -0.64
N PRO A 90 -13.98 11.18 -0.55
CA PRO A 90 -12.74 11.28 -1.33
C PRO A 90 -12.79 10.55 -2.69
N VAL A 91 -13.76 9.67 -2.93
CA VAL A 91 -13.85 8.88 -4.18
C VAL A 91 -13.94 9.75 -5.46
N PRO A 92 -14.75 10.82 -5.55
CA PRO A 92 -14.75 11.65 -6.75
C PRO A 92 -13.44 12.41 -6.97
N ALA A 93 -12.76 12.83 -5.89
CA ALA A 93 -11.48 13.54 -5.99
C ALA A 93 -10.34 12.62 -6.48
N MET A 94 -10.33 11.37 -6.00
CA MET A 94 -9.34 10.37 -6.44
C MET A 94 -9.54 9.96 -7.90
N ALA A 95 -10.78 9.84 -8.37
CA ALA A 95 -11.07 9.55 -9.78
C ALA A 95 -10.53 10.63 -10.72
N VAL A 96 -10.72 11.92 -10.38
CA VAL A 96 -10.21 13.04 -11.18
C VAL A 96 -8.68 13.04 -11.23
N MET A 97 -8.01 12.76 -10.10
CA MET A 97 -6.55 12.71 -10.04
C MET A 97 -5.99 11.57 -10.89
N VAL A 98 -6.58 10.37 -10.82
CA VAL A 98 -6.18 9.22 -11.64
C VAL A 98 -6.40 9.50 -13.13
N SER A 99 -7.54 10.07 -13.51
CA SER A 99 -7.80 10.47 -14.90
C SER A 99 -6.77 11.48 -15.40
N PHE A 100 -6.42 12.50 -14.60
CA PHE A 100 -5.42 13.50 -14.98
C PHE A 100 -4.02 12.88 -15.16
N ILE A 101 -3.62 11.97 -14.28
CA ILE A 101 -2.35 11.24 -14.39
C ILE A 101 -2.31 10.41 -15.68
N LEU A 102 -3.37 9.66 -15.98
CA LEU A 102 -3.45 8.85 -17.20
C LEU A 102 -3.40 9.72 -18.47
N ILE A 103 -4.09 10.86 -18.48
CA ILE A 103 -4.06 11.80 -19.61
C ILE A 103 -2.65 12.36 -19.83
N ASN A 104 -1.94 12.74 -18.77
CA ASN A 104 -0.58 13.24 -18.88
C ASN A 104 0.41 12.16 -19.34
N ILE A 105 0.29 10.94 -18.81
CA ILE A 105 1.10 9.79 -19.24
C ILE A 105 0.84 9.48 -20.72
N PHE A 106 -0.42 9.46 -21.14
CA PHE A 106 -0.79 9.21 -22.53
C PHE A 106 -0.26 10.29 -23.47
N THR A 107 -0.40 11.57 -23.09
CA THR A 107 0.12 12.71 -23.86
C THR A 107 1.64 12.64 -23.97
N PHE A 108 2.34 12.30 -22.89
CA PHE A 108 3.79 12.14 -22.89
C PHE A 108 4.23 10.97 -23.78
N ALA A 109 3.59 9.79 -23.64
CA ALA A 109 3.87 8.64 -24.48
C ALA A 109 3.62 8.93 -25.97
N PHE A 110 2.55 9.65 -26.29
CA PHE A 110 2.24 10.07 -27.65
C PHE A 110 3.26 11.09 -28.20
N ASN A 111 3.69 12.05 -27.38
CA ASN A 111 4.71 13.03 -27.76
C ASN A 111 6.09 12.37 -28.01
N ILE A 112 6.48 11.41 -27.16
CA ILE A 112 7.69 10.62 -27.37
C ILE A 112 7.61 9.78 -28.65
N ASN A 113 6.46 9.17 -28.94
CA ASN A 113 6.26 8.43 -30.19
C ASN A 113 6.21 9.33 -31.43
N ALA A 114 5.74 10.58 -31.30
CA ALA A 114 5.78 11.58 -32.38
C ALA A 114 7.18 12.15 -32.64
N MET A 115 8.13 11.96 -31.70
CA MET A 115 9.53 12.37 -31.81
C MET A 115 10.45 11.22 -32.24
N GLU A 116 9.95 10.27 -33.03
CA GLU A 116 10.78 9.26 -33.68
C GLU A 116 11.19 9.70 -35.08
N ASN A 117 12.19 10.60 -35.15
CA ASN A 117 13.02 10.78 -36.33
C ASN A 117 14.47 11.15 -35.92
N GLY A 118 15.41 10.27 -36.28
CA GLY A 118 16.82 10.62 -36.52
C GLY A 118 17.81 10.47 -35.36
N SER A 119 18.68 9.46 -35.46
CA SER A 119 20.01 9.31 -34.81
C SER A 119 20.14 9.19 -33.28
N ARG A 120 19.20 9.66 -32.45
CA ARG A 120 19.36 9.61 -30.98
C ARG A 120 19.18 8.22 -30.35
N ARG A 121 18.46 7.30 -31.02
CA ARG A 121 18.27 5.91 -30.54
C ARG A 121 19.53 5.06 -30.62
N GLU A 122 20.37 5.26 -31.63
CA GLU A 122 21.64 4.52 -31.78
C GLU A 122 22.59 4.87 -30.63
N LEU A 123 22.72 6.17 -30.34
CA LEU A 123 23.56 6.70 -29.28
C LEU A 123 23.03 6.31 -27.89
N ALA A 124 21.73 6.46 -27.65
CA ALA A 124 21.10 6.06 -26.39
C ALA A 124 21.20 4.55 -26.17
N ARG A 125 21.04 3.71 -27.20
CA ARG A 125 21.18 2.25 -27.10
C ARG A 125 22.62 1.83 -26.78
N LYS A 126 23.62 2.46 -27.40
CA LYS A 126 25.04 2.16 -27.12
C LYS A 126 25.45 2.60 -25.71
N VAL A 127 24.97 3.77 -25.27
CA VAL A 127 25.23 4.28 -23.90
C VAL A 127 24.52 3.42 -22.85
N VAL A 128 23.25 3.09 -23.05
CA VAL A 128 22.49 2.25 -22.11
C VAL A 128 23.02 0.81 -22.08
N ALA A 129 23.43 0.23 -23.20
CA ALA A 129 24.04 -1.12 -23.20
C ALA A 129 25.37 -1.19 -22.44
N GLN A 130 26.13 -0.09 -22.40
CA GLN A 130 27.39 -0.02 -21.64
C GLN A 130 27.14 0.27 -20.14
N LEU A 131 26.08 1.00 -19.81
CA LEU A 131 25.71 1.35 -18.42
C LEU A 131 24.82 0.30 -17.74
N ALA A 132 24.10 -0.52 -18.50
CA ALA A 132 23.21 -1.57 -17.99
C ALA A 132 23.95 -2.84 -17.54
N LYS A 133 25.29 -2.90 -17.70
CA LYS A 133 26.09 -3.93 -17.04
C LYS A 133 26.32 -3.50 -15.59
N PRO A 134 25.76 -4.20 -14.59
CA PRO A 134 25.72 -3.71 -13.19
C PRO A 134 27.10 -3.57 -12.53
N ALA A 135 28.17 -4.05 -13.18
CA ALA A 135 29.54 -4.00 -12.66
C ALA A 135 30.38 -2.79 -13.14
N SER A 136 29.87 -1.89 -14.01
CA SER A 136 30.71 -0.85 -14.65
C SER A 136 30.69 0.52 -13.98
N LEU A 137 29.68 0.86 -13.17
CA LEU A 137 29.60 2.19 -12.53
C LEU A 137 30.54 2.35 -11.33
N ILE A 138 31.00 1.26 -10.73
CA ILE A 138 31.94 1.27 -9.58
C ILE A 138 33.35 0.84 -10.03
N ASN A 139 33.55 0.48 -11.31
CA ASN A 139 34.85 0.06 -11.81
C ASN A 139 35.66 1.28 -12.32
N PRO A 140 36.73 1.69 -11.61
CA PRO A 140 37.54 2.85 -12.00
C PRO A 140 38.19 2.68 -13.38
N VAL A 141 38.39 1.44 -13.87
CA VAL A 141 38.91 1.16 -15.22
C VAL A 141 37.86 1.45 -16.31
N ALA A 142 36.57 1.24 -16.00
CA ALA A 142 35.48 1.56 -16.93
C ALA A 142 35.26 3.08 -17.02
N VAL A 143 35.37 3.79 -15.90
CA VAL A 143 35.35 5.26 -15.84
C VAL A 143 36.58 5.87 -16.54
N ALA A 144 37.76 5.27 -16.36
CA ALA A 144 38.97 5.70 -17.06
C ALA A 144 38.90 5.52 -18.59
N ARG A 145 38.23 4.45 -19.07
CA ARG A 145 37.97 4.27 -20.51
C ARG A 145 37.00 5.32 -21.08
N LEU A 146 35.98 5.71 -20.32
CA LEU A 146 35.11 6.83 -20.71
C LEU A 146 35.91 8.13 -20.85
N CYS A 147 36.78 8.45 -19.88
CA CYS A 147 37.64 9.64 -19.95
C CYS A 147 38.63 9.60 -21.13
N GLY A 148 39.13 8.41 -21.52
CA GLY A 148 40.02 8.25 -22.66
C GLY A 148 39.35 8.53 -24.02
N GLU A 149 38.06 8.22 -24.15
CA GLU A 149 37.32 8.44 -25.41
C GLU A 149 36.58 9.79 -25.46
N CYS A 150 36.37 10.47 -24.33
CA CYS A 150 35.74 11.79 -24.28
C CYS A 150 36.44 12.84 -25.16
N SER A 151 37.77 12.81 -25.24
CA SER A 151 38.54 13.71 -26.10
C SER A 151 38.26 13.47 -27.60
N LYS A 152 38.05 12.21 -28.00
CA LYS A 152 37.73 11.83 -29.38
C LYS A 152 36.33 12.29 -29.80
N TYR A 153 35.33 12.14 -28.93
CA TYR A 153 33.97 12.60 -29.20
C TYR A 153 33.83 14.13 -29.21
N MET A 154 34.57 14.83 -28.34
CA MET A 154 34.62 16.29 -28.34
C MET A 154 35.25 16.84 -29.63
N CYS A 155 36.31 16.19 -30.14
CA CYS A 155 36.89 16.54 -31.43
C CYS A 155 35.90 16.32 -32.60
N LEU A 156 35.14 15.21 -32.57
CA LEU A 156 34.12 14.89 -33.57
C LEU A 156 33.02 15.96 -33.62
N CYS A 157 32.49 16.36 -32.47
CA CYS A 157 31.46 17.41 -32.38
C CYS A 157 31.97 18.78 -32.87
N MET A 158 33.23 19.12 -32.57
CA MET A 158 33.82 20.40 -33.03
C MET A 158 34.04 20.43 -34.55
N HIS A 159 34.35 19.27 -35.16
CA HIS A 159 34.50 19.12 -36.60
C HIS A 159 33.16 19.21 -37.34
N GLU A 160 32.11 18.54 -36.84
CA GLU A 160 30.75 18.67 -37.38
C GLU A 160 30.22 20.10 -37.28
N ALA A 161 30.61 20.83 -36.22
CA ALA A 161 30.28 22.24 -36.03
C ALA A 161 31.14 23.21 -36.87
N GLY A 162 32.06 22.71 -37.71
CA GLY A 162 32.90 23.53 -38.60
C GLY A 162 34.01 24.33 -37.91
N LYS A 163 34.32 24.04 -36.64
CA LYS A 163 35.28 24.80 -35.81
C LYS A 163 36.64 24.11 -35.69
N LYS A 164 37.16 23.62 -36.82
CA LYS A 164 38.40 22.84 -36.90
C LYS A 164 39.64 23.60 -36.40
N SER A 165 39.72 24.91 -36.65
CA SER A 165 40.89 25.75 -36.32
C SER A 165 41.12 25.95 -34.81
N ILE A 166 40.15 25.59 -33.98
CA ILE A 166 40.19 25.78 -32.52
C ILE A 166 40.50 24.44 -31.80
N CYS A 167 40.66 23.35 -32.57
CA CYS A 167 40.98 22.05 -32.00
C CYS A 167 42.40 22.06 -31.41
N PRO A 168 42.57 21.79 -30.11
CA PRO A 168 43.88 21.84 -29.44
C PRO A 168 44.76 20.61 -29.73
N CYS A 169 44.24 19.62 -30.46
CA CYS A 169 44.96 18.38 -30.77
C CYS A 169 45.95 18.61 -31.92
N LYS A 170 47.24 18.45 -31.64
CA LYS A 170 48.32 18.61 -32.65
C LYS A 170 48.29 17.55 -33.76
N ASP A 171 47.85 16.32 -33.47
CA ASP A 171 47.69 15.23 -34.43
C ASP A 171 46.32 14.57 -34.23
N CYS A 172 45.30 15.03 -34.97
CA CYS A 172 43.95 14.50 -34.87
C CYS A 172 43.76 13.34 -35.86
N GLU A 173 43.56 12.11 -35.37
CA GLU A 173 43.37 10.92 -36.23
C GLU A 173 42.15 11.01 -37.18
N MET A 174 41.23 11.94 -36.92
CA MET A 174 40.07 12.21 -37.78
C MET A 174 40.45 12.82 -39.15
N GLU A 175 41.61 13.47 -39.28
CA GLU A 175 42.11 13.94 -40.58
C GLU A 175 42.53 12.78 -41.51
N LYS A 176 42.99 11.66 -40.94
CA LYS A 176 43.37 10.47 -41.73
C LYS A 176 42.15 9.74 -42.27
N MET A 177 41.03 9.76 -41.55
CA MET A 177 39.77 9.13 -41.98
C MET A 177 39.05 9.89 -43.10
N GLN A 178 39.10 11.23 -43.12
CA GLN A 178 38.53 12.01 -44.24
C GLN A 178 39.28 11.79 -45.56
N LYS A 179 40.62 11.70 -45.54
CA LYS A 179 41.41 11.42 -46.76
C LYS A 179 41.21 9.99 -47.31
N GLN A 180 40.88 9.01 -46.47
CA GLN A 180 40.55 7.65 -46.93
C GLN A 180 39.13 7.56 -47.51
N GLY A 181 38.19 8.40 -47.07
CA GLY A 181 36.84 8.48 -47.63
C GLY A 181 36.77 9.14 -49.02
N GLU A 182 37.71 10.03 -49.35
CA GLU A 182 37.80 10.64 -50.68
C GLU A 182 38.54 9.75 -51.70
N ALA A 183 39.56 9.00 -51.28
CA ALA A 183 40.25 8.05 -52.16
C ALA A 183 39.39 6.82 -52.53
N GLY A 184 38.48 6.40 -51.65
CA GLY A 184 37.54 5.30 -51.91
C GLY A 184 36.38 5.65 -52.86
N LYS A 185 36.15 6.94 -53.15
CA LYS A 185 35.06 7.39 -54.04
C LYS A 185 35.46 7.59 -55.50
N ALA A 186 36.75 7.52 -55.84
CA ALA A 186 37.22 7.65 -57.23
C ALA A 186 37.39 6.30 -57.97
N GLY A 187 37.24 5.16 -57.28
CA GLY A 187 37.49 3.82 -57.84
C GLY A 187 36.26 3.06 -58.33
N GLU A 188 35.05 3.55 -58.11
CA GLU A 188 33.81 2.77 -58.29
C GLU A 188 32.71 3.52 -59.07
N MET A 189 33.09 4.30 -60.09
CA MET A 189 32.13 4.82 -61.09
C MET A 189 32.81 4.90 -62.46
N GLY A 190 33.01 3.73 -63.07
CA GLY A 190 33.59 3.63 -64.42
C GLY A 190 33.38 2.28 -65.07
N ASN A 191 32.25 1.61 -64.82
CA ASN A 191 31.84 0.51 -65.70
C ASN A 191 30.34 0.19 -65.55
N MET A 192 29.51 0.79 -66.42
CA MET A 192 28.30 0.22 -67.02
C MET A 192 27.43 1.36 -67.57
N GLU A 193 27.78 1.84 -68.75
CA GLU A 193 26.78 2.39 -69.65
C GLU A 193 26.81 1.61 -70.97
N LYS A 194 25.72 0.84 -71.17
CA LYS A 194 25.13 0.35 -72.42
C LYS A 194 26.02 -0.45 -73.39
N ASN A 195 25.79 -1.76 -73.40
CA ASN A 195 25.79 -2.53 -74.64
C ASN A 195 24.33 -2.76 -75.08
N ASP A 196 24.16 -2.67 -76.39
CA ASP A 196 22.95 -2.66 -77.20
C ASP A 196 22.04 -3.89 -77.04
N VAL A 197 20.86 -3.85 -77.67
CA VAL A 197 20.46 -4.82 -78.72
C VAL A 197 19.03 -4.54 -79.22
N HIS A 198 18.96 -4.35 -80.55
CA HIS A 198 17.85 -4.45 -81.53
C HIS A 198 16.74 -3.40 -81.59
#